data_AF-A0A0H3J7Z5-F1
#
_entry.id   AF-A0A0H3J7Z5-F1
#
_cell.length_a   1.000
_cell.length_b   1.000
_cell.length_c   1.000
_cell.angle_alpha   90.00
_cell.angle_beta   90.00
_cell.angle_gamma   90.00
#
_symmetry.space_group_name_H-M   'P 1'
#
loop_
_entity.id
_entity.type
_entity.pdbx_description
1 polymer ?
#
loop_
_entity_poly.entity_id
_entity_poly.type
_entity_poly.pdbx_seq_one_letter_code
_entity_poly.pdbx_strand_id
1 'polypeptide(L)' 'MRKLSEAEILSLTGVLTMEKDGLAVAKAMKALITDEEIKKQAETGILATEARIKGIQQFINENQVTEVKGVQ' A
#
# COMPACT_ATOMS: atom_id res chain seq x y z
N MET A 1 -4.06 5.43 19.27
CA MET A 1 -3.36 5.99 18.10
C MET A 1 -1.94 6.33 18.53
N ARG A 2 -0.93 5.82 17.83
CA ARG A 2 0.49 6.07 18.10
C ARG A 2 0.93 7.22 17.22
N LYS A 3 1.72 8.17 17.75
CA LYS A 3 2.37 9.17 16.89
C LYS A 3 3.55 8.51 16.18
N LEU A 4 3.54 8.55 14.85
CA LEU A 4 4.68 8.12 14.04
C LEU A 4 5.75 9.21 14.06
N SER A 5 7.00 8.80 14.23
CA SER A 5 8.16 9.64 13.96
C SER A 5 8.28 9.93 12.47
N GLU A 6 9.00 11.00 12.12
CA GLU A 6 9.27 11.36 10.71
C GLU A 6 9.96 10.22 9.95
N ALA A 7 10.87 9.48 10.61
CA ALA A 7 11.54 8.32 10.03
C ALA A 7 10.58 7.15 9.74
N GLU A 8 9.60 6.90 10.62
CA GLU A 8 8.56 5.90 10.40
C GLU A 8 7.63 6.31 9.24
N ILE A 9 7.25 7.59 9.17
CA ILE A 9 6.44 8.13 8.07
C ILE A 9 7.17 7.98 6.73
N LEU A 10 8.46 8.37 6.68
CA LEU A 10 9.28 8.25 5.48
C LEU A 10 9.38 6.79 5.03
N SER A 11 9.65 5.87 5.97
CA SER A 11 9.76 4.44 5.69
C SER A 11 8.45 3.85 5.16
N LEU A 12 7.32 4.16 5.80
CA LEU A 12 5.99 3.69 5.39
C LEU A 12 5.60 4.25 4.03
N THR A 13 5.94 5.51 3.74
CA THR A 13 5.70 6.13 2.43
C THR A 13 6.55 5.47 1.35
N GLY A 14 7.81 5.13 1.65
CA GLY A 14 8.69 4.37 0.75
C GLY A 14 8.11 2.99 0.41
N VAL A 15 7.66 2.24 1.41
CA VAL A 15 7.00 0.93 1.19
C VAL A 15 5.70 1.09 0.40
N LEU A 16 4.90 2.12 0.69
CA LEU A 16 3.66 2.40 -0.03
C LEU A 16 3.92 2.69 -1.52
N THR A 17 4.98 3.43 -1.85
CA THR A 17 5.39 3.67 -3.24
C THR A 17 5.81 2.37 -3.91
N MET A 18 6.66 1.57 -3.26
CA MET A 18 7.10 0.28 -3.78
C MET A 18 5.93 -0.66 -4.09
N GLU A 19 4.93 -0.76 -3.19
CA GLU A 19 3.75 -1.60 -3.40
C GLU A 19 2.89 -1.11 -4.56
N LYS A 20 2.75 0.22 -4.74
CA LYS A 20 2.01 0.81 -5.88
C LYS A 20 2.70 0.53 -7.21
N ASP A 21 4.01 0.69 -7.26
CA ASP A 21 4.80 0.41 -8.47
C ASP A 21 4.74 -1.09 -8.80
N GLY A 22 4.90 -1.95 -7.79
CA GLY A 22 4.73 -3.39 -7.93
C GLY A 22 3.34 -3.79 -8.42
N LEU A 23 2.28 -3.14 -7.93
CA LEU A 23 0.91 -3.37 -8.41
C LEU A 23 0.75 -2.99 -9.88
N ALA A 24 1.33 -1.88 -10.32
CA ALA A 24 1.29 -1.45 -11.71
C ALA A 24 1.97 -2.48 -12.62
N VAL A 25 3.15 -2.96 -12.24
CA VAL A 25 3.86 -4.03 -12.94
C VAL A 25 3.05 -5.32 -12.95
N ALA A 26 2.50 -5.75 -11.81
CA ALA A 26 1.72 -6.98 -11.71
C ALA A 26 0.48 -6.94 -12.62
N LYS A 27 -0.23 -5.82 -12.68
CA LYS A 27 -1.38 -5.63 -13.59
C LYS A 27 -0.98 -5.69 -15.06
N ALA A 28 0.13 -5.07 -15.42
CA ALA A 28 0.67 -5.13 -16.78
C ALA A 28 1.08 -6.57 -17.15
N MET A 29 1.79 -7.26 -16.26
CA MET A 29 2.23 -8.64 -16.46
C MET A 29 1.05 -9.60 -16.59
N LYS A 30 0.00 -9.46 -15.76
CA LYS A 30 -1.21 -10.28 -15.85
C LYS A 30 -1.82 -10.26 -17.26
N ALA A 31 -1.80 -9.11 -17.95
CA ALA A 31 -2.35 -8.98 -19.30
C ALA A 31 -1.62 -9.83 -20.35
N LEU A 32 -0.39 -10.26 -20.05
CA LEU A 32 0.44 -11.09 -20.92
C LEU A 32 0.35 -12.58 -20.58
N ILE A 33 -0.30 -12.96 -19.46
CA ILE A 33 -0.43 -14.35 -19.03
C ILE A 33 -1.56 -15.03 -19.81
N THR A 34 -1.23 -16.09 -20.55
CA THR A 34 -2.19 -16.87 -21.33
C THR A 34 -2.71 -18.11 -20.61
N ASP A 35 -1.94 -18.64 -19.66
CA ASP A 35 -2.37 -19.76 -18.83
C ASP A 35 -3.37 -19.27 -17.78
N GLU A 36 -4.59 -19.82 -17.83
CA GLU A 36 -5.70 -19.33 -17.00
C GLU A 36 -5.51 -19.63 -15.51
N GLU A 37 -4.82 -20.71 -15.14
CA GLU A 37 -4.54 -21.01 -13.74
C GLU A 37 -3.50 -20.05 -13.17
N ILE A 38 -2.43 -19.79 -13.93
CA ILE A 38 -1.41 -18.79 -13.55
C ILE A 38 -2.03 -17.39 -13.48
N LYS A 39 -2.93 -17.05 -14.41
CA LYS A 39 -3.62 -15.75 -14.44
C LYS A 39 -4.50 -15.55 -13.21
N LYS A 40 -5.22 -16.58 -12.77
CA LYS A 40 -6.03 -16.56 -11.54
C LYS A 40 -5.16 -16.39 -10.29
N GLN A 41 -3.99 -17.03 -10.25
CA GLN A 41 -3.01 -16.83 -9.18
C GLN A 41 -2.47 -15.39 -9.17
N ALA A 42 -2.17 -14.83 -10.34
CA ALA A 42 -1.75 -13.44 -10.48
C ALA A 42 -2.85 -12.45 -10.02
N GLU A 43 -4.12 -12.71 -10.33
CA GLU A 43 -5.26 -11.94 -9.82
C GLU A 43 -5.35 -11.97 -8.30
N THR A 44 -5.15 -13.14 -7.69
CA THR A 44 -5.14 -13.28 -6.23
C THR A 44 -3.98 -12.48 -5.61
N GLY A 45 -2.80 -12.52 -6.22
CA GLY A 45 -1.64 -11.72 -5.79
C GLY A 45 -1.87 -10.20 -5.93
N ILE A 46 -2.54 -9.77 -7.00
CA ILE A 46 -2.94 -8.37 -7.22
C ILE A 46 -3.91 -7.93 -6.11
N LEU A 47 -4.92 -8.71 -5.79
CA LEU A 47 -5.88 -8.40 -4.71
C LEU A 47 -5.18 -8.30 -3.35
N ALA A 48 -4.26 -9.21 -3.04
CA ALA A 48 -3.48 -9.16 -1.81
C ALA A 48 -2.61 -7.89 -1.74
N THR A 49 -2.04 -7.47 -2.88
CA THR A 49 -1.24 -6.24 -2.99
C THR A 49 -2.10 -4.99 -2.78
N GLU A 50 -3.29 -4.94 -3.37
CA GLU A 50 -4.26 -3.86 -3.15
C GLU A 50 -4.70 -3.78 -1.68
N ALA A 51 -4.88 -4.93 -1.02
CA ALA A 51 -5.19 -4.98 0.41
C ALA A 51 -4.04 -4.42 1.28
N ARG A 52 -2.78 -4.75 0.96
CA ARG A 52 -1.61 -4.18 1.66
C ARG A 52 -1.50 -2.67 1.48
N ILE A 53 -1.68 -2.17 0.26
CA ILE A 53 -1.69 -0.72 -0.03
C ILE A 53 -2.74 0.00 0.83
N LYS A 54 -3.97 -0.52 0.85
CA LYS A 54 -5.05 0.05 1.67
C LYS A 54 -4.71 0.00 3.16
N GLY A 55 -4.18 -1.11 3.66
CA GLY A 55 -3.78 -1.26 5.06
C GLY A 55 -2.68 -0.26 5.46
N ILE A 56 -1.66 -0.06 4.62
CA ILE A 56 -0.60 0.91 4.87
C ILE A 56 -1.17 2.34 4.86
N GLN A 57 -2.01 2.68 3.88
CA GLN A 57 -2.65 4.00 3.82
C GLN A 57 -3.51 4.27 5.05
N GLN A 58 -4.32 3.31 5.47
CA GLN A 58 -5.14 3.42 6.67
C GLN A 58 -4.27 3.60 7.91
N PHE A 59 -3.22 2.78 8.08
CA PHE A 59 -2.31 2.88 9.20
C PHE A 59 -1.62 4.25 9.28
N ILE A 60 -1.14 4.77 8.15
CA ILE A 60 -0.57 6.12 8.07
C ILE A 60 -1.61 7.15 8.50
N ASN A 61 -2.81 7.14 7.91
CA ASN A 61 -3.86 8.12 8.21
C ASN A 61 -4.31 8.11 9.67
N GLU A 62 -4.47 6.93 10.27
CA GLU A 62 -4.89 6.77 11.68
C GLU A 62 -3.83 7.22 12.67
N ASN A 63 -2.56 7.23 12.28
CA ASN A 63 -1.43 7.53 13.17
C ASN A 63 -0.73 8.87 12.83
N GLN A 64 -1.15 9.54 11.75
CA GLN A 64 -0.77 10.90 11.36
C GLN A 64 -1.78 11.96 11.80
N VAL A 65 -2.67 11.68 12.77
CA VAL A 65 -3.47 12.73 13.39
C VAL A 65 -2.52 13.73 14.05
N THR A 66 -2.19 14.79 13.34
CA THR A 66 -1.61 16.00 13.90
C THR A 66 -2.54 16.41 15.02
N GLU A 67 -2.09 16.36 16.27
CA GLU A 67 -2.78 17.08 17.35
C GLU A 67 -2.90 18.51 16.87
N VAL A 68 -4.09 18.90 16.42
CA VAL A 68 -4.48 20.30 16.38
C VAL A 68 -4.49 20.69 17.84
N LYS A 69 -3.34 21.13 18.34
CA LYS A 69 -3.28 21.90 19.57
C LYS A 69 -4.18 23.09 19.30
N GLY A 70 -5.41 23.01 19.83
CA GLY A 70 -6.28 24.16 19.92
C GLY A 70 -5.44 25.29 20.48
N VAL A 71 -5.34 26.35 19.68
CA VAL A 71 -4.66 27.58 20.06
C VAL A 71 -5.41 28.07 21.30
N GLN A 72 -4.74 28.07 22.45
CA GLN A 72 -5.16 28.85 23.62
C GLN A 72 -4.58 30.24 23.48
#